data_AF-A0A7S3B961-F1
#
_entry.id   AF-A0A7S3B961-F1
#
_cell.length_a   1.000
_cell.length_b   1.000
_cell.length_c   1.000
_cell.angle_alpha   90.00
_cell.angle_beta   90.00
_cell.angle_gamma   90.00
#
_symmetry.space_group_name_H-M   'P 1'
#
loop_
_entity.id
_entity.type
_entity.pdbx_description
1 polymer ?
#
loop_
_entity_poly.entity_id
_entity_poly.type
_entity_poly.pdbx_seq_one_letter_code
_entity_poly.pdbx_strand_id
1 'polypeptide(L)'
;MTASVPETMRAINEALAGSEYECQTVSWDDVQRGTVGGGVSCWGGNITDTRLWEKNGQMLYTVRTQNWNEKLGSVSADEIALMAGGVEANSPPRPATLSDFLKSIGSHGGYAGMANATDLSNKDLDAKVSIRFQTTFLPVPDERLGALEFAPEMYNYQTRDDADPKNLLVVHL
;
A
#
# COMPACT_ATOMS: atom_id res chain seq x y z
N MET A 1 24.42 -18.78 -5.73
CA MET A 1 23.33 -18.34 -6.62
C MET A 1 22.17 -17.96 -5.72
N THR A 2 21.69 -16.73 -5.83
CA THR A 2 20.48 -16.28 -5.14
C THR A 2 19.27 -17.00 -5.77
N ALA A 3 18.35 -17.52 -4.95
CA ALA A 3 17.13 -18.12 -5.46
C ALA A 3 16.31 -17.08 -6.23
N SER A 4 15.69 -17.49 -7.33
CA SER A 4 14.75 -16.61 -8.04
C SER A 4 13.52 -16.31 -7.19
N VAL A 5 12.81 -15.23 -7.52
CA VAL A 5 11.53 -14.89 -6.86
C VAL A 5 10.54 -16.06 -6.90
N PRO A 6 10.27 -16.73 -8.04
CA PRO A 6 9.36 -17.87 -8.06
C PRO A 6 9.79 -19.05 -7.18
N GLU A 7 11.10 -19.35 -7.11
CA GLU A 7 11.61 -20.41 -6.25
C GLU A 7 11.43 -20.07 -4.78
N THR A 8 11.69 -18.82 -4.41
CA THR A 8 11.53 -18.33 -3.03
C THR A 8 10.06 -18.34 -2.62
N MET A 9 9.17 -17.85 -3.48
CA MET A 9 7.72 -17.90 -3.26
C MET A 9 7.22 -19.33 -3.09
N ARG A 10 7.69 -20.27 -3.91
CA ARG A 10 7.33 -21.68 -3.79
C ARG A 10 7.73 -22.23 -2.42
N ALA A 11 8.98 -22.00 -2.01
CA ALA A 11 9.47 -22.45 -0.71
C ALA A 11 8.69 -21.83 0.47
N ILE A 12 8.36 -20.53 0.38
CA ILE A 12 7.54 -19.86 1.40
C ILE A 12 6.13 -20.47 1.42
N ASN A 13 5.48 -20.64 0.26
CA ASN A 13 4.14 -21.21 0.19
C ASN A 13 4.08 -22.67 0.67
N GLU A 14 5.12 -23.47 0.41
CA GLU A 14 5.27 -24.81 0.98
C GLU A 14 5.35 -24.76 2.51
N ALA A 15 6.10 -23.81 3.09
CA ALA A 15 6.17 -23.61 4.53
C ALA A 15 4.86 -23.06 5.14
N LEU A 16 4.07 -22.31 4.37
CA LEU A 16 2.77 -21.78 4.75
C LEU A 16 1.61 -22.77 4.52
N ALA A 17 1.89 -23.99 4.05
CA ALA A 17 0.86 -24.97 3.75
C ALA A 17 -0.05 -25.25 4.97
N GLY A 18 -1.36 -25.11 4.77
CA GLY A 18 -2.36 -25.26 5.84
C GLY A 18 -2.58 -24.01 6.70
N SER A 19 -1.90 -22.90 6.41
CA SER A 19 -2.18 -21.58 7.02
C SER A 19 -3.16 -20.75 6.18
N GLU A 20 -3.58 -19.61 6.73
CA GLU A 20 -4.41 -18.61 6.04
C GLU A 20 -3.59 -17.62 5.19
N TYR A 21 -2.26 -17.78 5.15
CA TYR A 21 -1.33 -16.89 4.47
C TYR A 21 -0.84 -17.47 3.14
N GLU A 22 -0.54 -16.58 2.22
CA GLU A 22 0.06 -16.89 0.93
C GLU A 22 1.13 -15.87 0.56
N CYS A 23 2.14 -16.34 -0.17
CA CYS A 23 3.19 -15.53 -0.75
C CYS A 23 2.85 -15.23 -2.21
N GLN A 24 2.65 -13.95 -2.52
CA GLN A 24 2.21 -13.44 -3.81
C GLN A 24 3.00 -12.20 -4.21
N THR A 25 3.08 -11.92 -5.51
CA THR A 25 3.74 -10.72 -6.04
C THR A 25 2.76 -9.60 -6.37
N VAL A 26 1.46 -9.90 -6.38
CA VAL A 26 0.38 -8.92 -6.54
C VAL A 26 -0.56 -9.06 -5.36
N SER A 27 -0.83 -7.92 -4.74
CA SER A 27 -1.76 -7.79 -3.63
C SER A 27 -2.99 -7.03 -4.13
N TRP A 28 -4.21 -7.46 -3.77
CA TRP A 28 -5.43 -6.72 -4.09
C TRP A 28 -5.92 -5.93 -2.89
N ASP A 29 -6.22 -4.65 -3.13
CA ASP A 29 -6.91 -3.75 -2.22
C ASP A 29 -8.33 -3.54 -2.74
N ASP A 30 -9.23 -4.41 -2.29
CA ASP A 30 -10.64 -4.41 -2.65
C ASP A 30 -11.42 -3.51 -1.69
N VAL A 31 -11.60 -2.24 -2.07
CA VAL A 31 -12.26 -1.22 -1.24
C VAL A 31 -13.79 -1.27 -1.40
N GLN A 32 -14.29 -1.74 -2.54
CA GLN A 32 -15.72 -1.87 -2.79
C GLN A 32 -16.01 -3.09 -3.69
N ARG A 33 -16.42 -4.20 -3.07
CA ARG A 33 -16.94 -5.38 -3.78
C ARG A 33 -18.22 -5.04 -4.52
N GLY A 34 -18.35 -5.56 -5.74
CA GLY A 34 -19.60 -5.49 -6.50
C GLY A 34 -20.44 -6.75 -6.33
N THR A 35 -21.63 -6.70 -6.92
CA THR A 35 -22.49 -7.87 -7.10
C THR A 35 -22.65 -8.10 -8.60
N VAL A 36 -22.23 -9.26 -9.09
CA VAL A 36 -22.39 -9.65 -10.51
C VAL A 36 -23.19 -10.93 -10.56
N GLY A 37 -24.29 -10.94 -11.33
CA GLY A 37 -25.16 -12.12 -11.46
C GLY A 37 -25.83 -12.58 -10.16
N GLY A 38 -25.99 -11.67 -9.17
CA GLY A 38 -26.63 -11.97 -7.88
C GLY A 38 -25.68 -12.53 -6.80
N GLY A 39 -24.38 -12.67 -7.11
CA GLY A 39 -23.34 -13.08 -6.16
C GLY A 39 -22.32 -11.99 -5.88
N VAL A 40 -21.65 -12.07 -4.74
CA VAL A 40 -20.49 -11.22 -4.42
C VAL A 40 -19.42 -11.43 -5.48
N SER A 41 -18.90 -10.34 -6.00
CA SER A 41 -17.91 -10.32 -7.08
C SER A 41 -16.70 -9.53 -6.65
N CYS A 42 -15.52 -9.99 -7.07
CA CYS A 42 -14.30 -9.18 -7.01
C CYS A 42 -14.32 -8.03 -8.03
N TRP A 43 -15.26 -8.03 -8.97
CA TRP A 43 -15.51 -6.88 -9.86
C TRP A 43 -16.37 -5.86 -9.12
N GLY A 44 -15.77 -4.70 -8.82
CA GLY A 44 -16.35 -3.66 -8.00
C GLY A 44 -15.67 -2.29 -8.22
N GLY A 45 -16.00 -1.33 -7.36
CA GLY A 45 -15.41 0.01 -7.41
C GLY A 45 -14.07 0.06 -6.68
N ASN A 46 -13.19 0.97 -7.10
CA ASN A 46 -11.96 1.32 -6.39
C ASN A 46 -11.06 0.11 -6.01
N ILE A 47 -10.72 -0.71 -7.00
CA ILE A 47 -9.86 -1.89 -6.83
C ILE A 47 -8.44 -1.49 -7.21
N THR A 48 -7.48 -1.75 -6.32
CA THR A 48 -6.07 -1.44 -6.56
C THR A 48 -5.22 -2.70 -6.49
N ASP A 49 -4.43 -2.93 -7.52
CA ASP A 49 -3.28 -3.84 -7.45
C ASP A 49 -2.14 -3.10 -6.75
N THR A 50 -1.64 -3.66 -5.66
CA THR A 50 -0.43 -3.19 -4.98
C THR A 50 0.69 -4.19 -5.23
N ARG A 51 1.81 -3.69 -5.73
CA ARG A 51 3.01 -4.47 -6.05
C ARG A 51 4.25 -3.78 -5.51
N LEU A 52 5.32 -4.56 -5.35
CA LEU A 52 6.64 -4.03 -5.02
C LEU A 52 7.60 -4.42 -6.13
N TRP A 53 8.43 -3.48 -6.57
CA TRP A 53 9.38 -3.67 -7.64
C TRP A 53 10.77 -3.28 -7.19
N GLU A 54 11.76 -4.13 -7.43
CA GLU A 54 13.16 -3.72 -7.39
C GLU A 54 13.47 -2.77 -8.55
N LYS A 55 14.46 -1.90 -8.36
CA LYS A 55 14.92 -0.95 -9.39
C LYS A 55 15.34 -1.60 -10.71
N ASN A 56 15.76 -2.86 -10.67
CA ASN A 56 16.13 -3.64 -11.86
C ASN A 56 14.92 -4.21 -12.64
N GLY A 57 13.69 -3.96 -12.18
CA GLY A 57 12.47 -4.48 -12.78
C GLY A 57 12.05 -5.86 -12.28
N GLN A 58 12.71 -6.43 -11.27
CA GLN A 58 12.28 -7.65 -10.60
C GLN A 58 11.10 -7.36 -9.68
N MET A 59 9.99 -8.05 -9.88
CA MET A 59 8.83 -7.96 -8.98
C MET A 59 9.16 -8.67 -7.66
N LEU A 60 8.96 -8.00 -6.54
CA LEU A 60 9.10 -8.54 -5.19
C LEU A 60 7.82 -9.25 -4.76
N TYR A 61 7.95 -10.06 -3.72
CA TYR A 61 6.85 -10.84 -3.15
C TYR A 61 6.48 -10.35 -1.76
N THR A 62 5.22 -10.56 -1.39
CA THR A 62 4.65 -10.24 -0.08
C THR A 62 3.99 -11.50 0.47
N VAL A 63 4.10 -11.72 1.78
CA VAL A 63 3.29 -12.67 2.53
C VAL A 63 2.15 -11.90 3.18
N ARG A 64 0.93 -12.36 2.91
CA ARG A 64 -0.31 -11.79 3.47
C ARG A 64 -1.39 -12.85 3.56
N THR A 65 -2.50 -12.56 4.24
CA THR A 65 -3.69 -13.43 4.21
C THR A 65 -4.33 -13.44 2.83
N GLN A 66 -5.01 -14.54 2.49
CA GLN A 66 -5.71 -14.70 1.21
C GLN A 66 -6.69 -13.54 0.94
N ASN A 67 -6.70 -13.01 -0.29
CA ASN A 67 -7.50 -11.84 -0.67
C ASN A 67 -9.00 -11.96 -0.32
N TRP A 68 -9.57 -13.16 -0.41
CA TRP A 68 -10.99 -13.39 -0.09
C TRP A 68 -11.28 -13.44 1.41
N ASN A 69 -10.31 -13.87 2.22
CA ASN A 69 -10.42 -14.10 3.66
C ASN A 69 -9.47 -13.17 4.44
N GLU A 70 -9.32 -11.94 3.95
CA GLU A 70 -8.33 -11.01 4.49
C GLU A 70 -8.63 -10.63 5.94
N LYS A 71 -7.59 -10.59 6.78
CA LYS A 71 -7.67 -10.07 8.14
C LYS A 71 -7.33 -8.58 8.13
N LEU A 72 -8.36 -7.76 8.26
CA LEU A 72 -8.25 -6.30 8.27
C LEU A 72 -8.32 -5.75 9.69
N GLY A 73 -7.43 -4.81 10.01
CA GLY A 73 -7.67 -3.88 11.10
C GLY A 73 -8.70 -2.84 10.68
N SER A 74 -9.52 -2.37 11.62
CA SER A 74 -10.40 -1.22 11.42
C SER A 74 -10.20 -0.26 12.58
N VAL A 75 -9.74 0.94 12.26
CA VAL A 75 -9.43 2.00 13.21
C VAL A 75 -9.90 3.33 12.63
N SER A 76 -10.07 4.36 13.45
CA SER A 76 -10.32 5.70 12.93
C SER A 76 -9.02 6.40 12.51
N ALA A 77 -9.12 7.38 11.61
CA ALA A 77 -7.96 8.10 11.07
C ALA A 77 -7.20 8.90 12.14
N ASP A 78 -7.84 9.28 13.25
CA ASP A 78 -7.20 9.93 14.40
C ASP A 78 -6.40 8.95 15.28
N GLU A 79 -6.60 7.64 15.13
CA GLU A 79 -5.82 6.61 15.83
C GLU A 79 -4.55 6.19 15.06
N ILE A 80 -4.39 6.64 13.81
CA ILE A 80 -3.23 6.32 12.97
C ILE A 80 -2.20 7.45 13.10
N ALA A 81 -1.07 7.16 13.73
CA ALA A 81 0.04 8.09 13.86
C ALA A 81 0.93 8.09 12.60
N LEU A 82 1.27 9.27 12.13
CA LEU A 82 2.17 9.56 11.01
C LEU A 82 3.27 10.53 11.47
N MET A 83 4.38 10.55 10.73
CA MET A 83 5.40 11.58 10.83
C MET A 83 5.34 12.40 9.54
N ALA A 84 4.77 13.60 9.62
CA ALA A 84 4.48 14.45 8.45
C ALA A 84 5.54 15.56 8.29
N GLY A 85 5.91 15.87 7.04
CA GLY A 85 6.96 16.86 6.73
C GLY A 85 8.30 16.19 6.43
N GLY A 86 9.43 16.84 6.71
CA GLY A 86 10.75 16.27 6.41
C GLY A 86 11.23 16.47 4.97
N VAL A 87 10.42 17.06 4.10
CA VAL A 87 10.73 17.19 2.66
C VAL A 87 11.67 18.38 2.37
N GLU A 88 11.61 19.43 3.19
CA GLU A 88 12.49 20.60 3.07
C GLU A 88 13.75 20.46 3.93
N ALA A 89 14.87 20.99 3.42
CA ALA A 89 16.12 21.04 4.17
C ALA A 89 15.93 21.79 5.50
N ASN A 90 16.24 21.14 6.62
CA ASN A 90 16.08 21.63 8.00
C ASN A 90 14.65 21.73 8.55
N SER A 91 13.67 21.09 7.91
CA SER A 91 12.31 20.96 8.46
C SER A 91 12.08 19.52 8.95
N PRO A 92 12.32 19.20 10.24
CA PRO A 92 12.16 17.83 10.72
C PRO A 92 10.68 17.38 10.62
N PRO A 93 10.43 16.09 10.32
CA PRO A 93 9.08 15.57 10.34
C PRO A 93 8.48 15.68 11.74
N ARG A 94 7.18 15.95 11.83
CA ARG A 94 6.44 16.12 13.08
C ARG A 94 5.36 15.05 13.22
N PRO A 95 5.09 14.57 14.44
CA PRO A 95 3.95 13.69 14.68
C PRO A 95 2.64 14.36 14.25
N ALA A 96 1.80 13.62 13.53
CA ALA A 96 0.46 13.99 13.13
C ALA A 96 -0.42 12.73 13.12
N THR A 97 -1.74 12.88 13.19
CA THR A 97 -2.63 11.76 12.87
C THR A 97 -2.89 11.70 11.36
N LEU A 98 -3.40 10.56 10.84
CA LEU A 98 -3.89 10.50 9.47
C LEU A 98 -5.01 11.53 9.25
N SER A 99 -5.88 11.74 10.24
CA SER A 99 -6.91 12.77 10.17
C SER A 99 -6.33 14.19 10.00
N ASP A 100 -5.32 14.56 10.80
CA ASP A 100 -4.64 15.86 10.68
C ASP A 100 -3.96 16.02 9.32
N PHE A 101 -3.33 14.94 8.84
CA PHE A 101 -2.63 14.91 7.57
C PHE A 101 -3.59 15.10 6.39
N LEU A 102 -4.72 14.37 6.35
CA LEU A 102 -5.73 14.48 5.31
C LEU A 102 -6.39 15.87 5.30
N LYS A 103 -6.68 16.41 6.48
CA LYS A 103 -7.24 17.75 6.64
C LYS A 103 -6.31 18.85 6.14
N SER A 104 -5.01 18.64 6.28
CA SER A 104 -3.97 19.62 5.93
C SER A 104 -3.20 19.22 4.67
N ILE A 105 -3.74 18.32 3.86
CA ILE A 105 -2.95 17.65 2.82
C ILE A 105 -2.47 18.61 1.74
N GLY A 106 -3.21 19.69 1.46
CA GLY A 106 -2.76 20.76 0.58
C GLY A 106 -1.40 21.35 0.98
N SER A 107 -1.14 21.48 2.28
CA SER A 107 0.15 21.98 2.79
C SER A 107 1.27 20.94 2.66
N HIS A 108 0.95 19.65 2.79
CA HIS A 108 1.91 18.55 2.67
C HIS A 108 2.24 18.21 1.21
N GLY A 109 1.26 18.31 0.32
CA GLY A 109 1.35 17.98 -1.11
C GLY A 109 1.79 19.13 -2.00
N GLY A 110 2.14 20.30 -1.44
CA GLY A 110 2.56 21.47 -2.21
C GLY A 110 3.74 21.21 -3.14
N TYR A 111 4.68 20.33 -2.73
CA TYR A 111 5.81 19.91 -3.57
C TYR A 111 5.37 19.19 -4.87
N ALA A 112 4.16 18.63 -4.89
CA ALA A 112 3.55 17.95 -6.03
C ALA A 112 2.51 18.83 -6.75
N GLY A 113 2.46 20.13 -6.46
CA GLY A 113 1.52 21.08 -7.09
C GLY A 113 0.11 21.05 -6.52
N MET A 114 -0.11 20.42 -5.36
CA MET A 114 -1.41 20.46 -4.69
C MET A 114 -1.74 21.87 -4.20
N ALA A 115 -2.99 22.30 -4.30
CA ALA A 115 -3.41 23.60 -3.80
C ALA A 115 -3.36 23.60 -2.25
N ASN A 116 -2.81 24.67 -1.66
CA ASN A 116 -2.66 24.77 -0.20
C ASN A 116 -3.96 24.61 0.59
N ALA A 117 -5.10 24.94 -0.02
CA ALA A 117 -6.43 24.84 0.60
C ALA A 117 -7.09 23.46 0.44
N THR A 118 -6.43 22.48 -0.18
CA THR A 118 -6.96 21.13 -0.35
C THR A 118 -7.10 20.43 1.00
N ASP A 119 -8.32 19.96 1.28
CA ASP A 119 -8.71 19.15 2.43
C ASP A 119 -9.36 17.86 1.89
N LEU A 120 -8.80 16.71 2.25
CA LEU A 120 -9.33 15.39 1.87
C LEU A 120 -9.96 14.64 3.04
N SER A 121 -10.12 15.29 4.20
CA SER A 121 -10.79 14.68 5.35
C SER A 121 -12.28 14.46 5.07
N ASN A 122 -12.81 13.35 5.57
CA ASN A 122 -14.22 13.05 5.49
C ASN A 122 -14.63 12.27 6.73
N LYS A 123 -15.41 12.90 7.61
CA LYS A 123 -15.79 12.32 8.92
C LYS A 123 -16.34 10.89 8.85
N ASP A 124 -17.16 10.58 7.84
CA ASP A 124 -17.79 9.27 7.74
C ASP A 124 -16.82 8.21 7.22
N LEU A 125 -15.93 8.56 6.29
CA LEU A 125 -14.89 7.66 5.78
C LEU A 125 -13.75 7.49 6.80
N ASP A 126 -13.34 8.57 7.44
CA ASP A 126 -12.24 8.64 8.41
C ASP A 126 -12.58 7.88 9.71
N ALA A 127 -13.85 7.65 9.99
CA ALA A 127 -14.27 6.86 11.15
C ALA A 127 -13.89 5.37 11.04
N LYS A 128 -13.67 4.86 9.82
CA LYS A 128 -13.33 3.45 9.57
C LYS A 128 -12.33 3.31 8.44
N VAL A 129 -11.06 3.44 8.80
CA VAL A 129 -9.93 3.14 7.92
C VAL A 129 -9.56 1.66 8.06
N SER A 130 -9.45 0.96 6.93
CA SER A 130 -8.98 -0.43 6.90
C SER A 130 -7.45 -0.46 6.89
N ILE A 131 -6.84 -1.20 7.82
CA ILE A 131 -5.39 -1.44 7.85
C ILE A 131 -5.10 -2.86 7.38
N ARG A 132 -4.20 -2.96 6.40
CA ARG A 132 -3.70 -4.22 5.84
C ARG A 132 -2.24 -4.42 6.20
N PHE A 133 -1.92 -5.60 6.70
CA PHE A 133 -0.54 -5.98 6.97
C PHE A 133 0.01 -6.83 5.83
N GLN A 134 1.15 -6.41 5.30
CA GLN A 134 1.89 -7.11 4.26
C GLN A 134 3.35 -7.20 4.69
N THR A 135 3.96 -8.36 4.51
CA THR A 135 5.36 -8.58 4.87
C THR A 135 6.14 -9.00 3.65
N THR A 136 7.20 -8.29 3.31
CA THR A 136 8.13 -8.68 2.24
C THR A 136 9.48 -9.06 2.84
N PHE A 137 10.04 -10.17 2.39
CA PHE A 137 11.43 -10.51 2.64
C PHE A 137 12.27 -9.95 1.50
N LEU A 138 13.04 -8.90 1.77
CA LEU A 138 13.88 -8.27 0.74
C LEU A 138 15.08 -9.18 0.43
N PRO A 139 15.28 -9.60 -0.83
CA PRO A 139 16.40 -10.45 -1.23
C PRO A 139 17.69 -9.61 -1.34
N VAL A 140 18.19 -9.13 -0.21
CA VAL A 140 19.42 -8.34 -0.15
C VAL A 140 20.63 -9.22 -0.53
N PRO A 141 21.54 -8.76 -1.41
CA PRO A 141 22.75 -9.50 -1.74
C PRO A 141 23.60 -9.83 -0.51
N ASP A 142 24.16 -11.04 -0.47
CA ASP A 142 25.05 -11.50 0.60
C ASP A 142 26.46 -10.88 0.44
N GLU A 143 26.53 -9.58 0.68
CA GLU A 143 27.73 -8.76 0.62
C GLU A 143 27.82 -7.89 1.88
N ARG A 144 29.05 -7.47 2.26
CA ARG A 144 29.30 -6.71 3.50
C ARG A 144 28.42 -5.45 3.66
N LEU A 145 27.97 -4.87 2.56
CA LEU A 145 27.06 -3.72 2.50
C LEU A 145 26.01 -3.92 1.40
N GLY A 146 25.43 -5.12 1.32
CA GLY A 146 24.32 -5.40 0.40
C GLY A 146 23.16 -4.42 0.62
N ALA A 147 22.63 -3.89 -0.48
CA ALA A 147 21.50 -2.98 -0.46
C ALA A 147 20.55 -3.31 -1.63
N LEU A 148 19.29 -2.94 -1.47
CA LEU A 148 18.26 -3.12 -2.48
C LEU A 148 17.39 -1.85 -2.51
N GLU A 149 17.24 -1.28 -3.69
CA GLU A 149 16.31 -0.18 -3.96
C GLU A 149 15.02 -0.77 -4.53
N PHE A 150 13.88 -0.39 -3.96
CA PHE A 150 12.57 -0.82 -4.42
C PHE A 150 11.57 0.34 -4.43
N ALA A 151 10.49 0.17 -5.19
CA ALA A 151 9.38 1.09 -5.26
C ALA A 151 8.05 0.33 -5.16
N PRO A 152 7.05 0.89 -4.46
CA PRO A 152 5.68 0.40 -4.57
C PRO A 152 5.02 0.87 -5.86
N GLU A 153 4.20 0.01 -6.44
CA GLU A 153 3.29 0.32 -7.55
C GLU A 153 1.86 0.10 -7.07
N MET A 154 0.99 1.10 -7.28
CA MET A 154 -0.44 1.01 -7.00
C MET A 154 -1.22 1.28 -8.28
N TYR A 155 -1.76 0.23 -8.88
CA TYR A 155 -2.54 0.32 -10.10
C TYR A 155 -4.04 0.21 -9.79
N ASN A 156 -4.72 1.35 -9.77
CA ASN A 156 -6.16 1.42 -9.54
C ASN A 156 -6.93 1.24 -10.85
N TYR A 157 -7.87 0.31 -10.87
CA TYR A 157 -8.57 -0.09 -12.11
C TYR A 157 -9.54 0.99 -12.62
N GLN A 158 -9.83 1.99 -11.79
CA GLN A 158 -10.73 3.10 -12.10
C GLN A 158 -9.97 4.40 -12.43
N THR A 159 -8.65 4.45 -12.25
CA THR A 159 -7.82 5.52 -12.83
C THR A 159 -7.79 5.33 -14.35
N ARG A 160 -8.48 6.20 -15.09
CA ARG A 160 -8.55 6.18 -16.56
C ARG A 160 -7.91 7.41 -17.21
N ASP A 161 -7.49 8.37 -16.38
CA ASP A 161 -6.89 9.63 -16.76
C ASP A 161 -5.86 10.01 -15.67
N ASP A 162 -4.64 10.32 -16.09
CA ASP A 162 -3.55 10.73 -15.18
C ASP A 162 -3.88 12.07 -14.48
N ALA A 163 -4.77 12.88 -15.06
CA ALA A 163 -5.24 14.12 -14.45
C ALA A 163 -6.34 13.91 -13.39
N ASP A 164 -6.90 12.69 -13.27
CA ASP A 164 -7.95 12.34 -12.31
C ASP A 164 -7.68 10.97 -11.65
N PRO A 165 -6.59 10.84 -10.87
CA PRO A 165 -6.24 9.60 -10.21
C PRO A 165 -7.26 9.21 -9.14
N LYS A 166 -7.57 7.91 -9.04
CA LYS A 166 -8.50 7.34 -8.04
C LYS A 166 -7.81 6.79 -6.79
N ASN A 167 -6.50 6.87 -6.73
CA ASN A 167 -5.69 6.48 -5.59
C ASN A 167 -4.64 7.55 -5.27
N LEU A 168 -4.31 7.66 -3.99
CA LEU A 168 -3.19 8.45 -3.50
C LEU A 168 -2.19 7.52 -2.82
N LEU A 169 -0.93 7.60 -3.22
CA LEU A 169 0.17 6.90 -2.57
C LEU A 169 0.92 7.86 -1.65
N VAL A 170 0.97 7.53 -0.36
CA VAL A 170 1.82 8.21 0.63
C VAL A 170 2.89 7.23 1.08
N VAL A 171 4.16 7.57 0.84
CA VAL A 171 5.31 6.75 1.25
C VAL A 171 5.97 7.39 2.47
N HIS A 172 6.17 6.61 3.51
CA HIS A 172 6.94 6.98 4.70
C HIS A 172 8.07 5.96 4.90
N LEU A 173 9.31 6.43 5.05
CA LEU A 173 10.51 5.60 5.30
C LEU A 173 11.01 5.78 6.72
#